data_AF-A0A4R3K9Q7-F1
#
_entry.id   AF-A0A4R3K9Q7-F1
#
_cell.length_a   1.000
_cell.length_b   1.000
_cell.length_c   1.000
_cell.angle_alpha   90.00
_cell.angle_beta   90.00
_cell.angle_gamma   90.00
#
_symmetry.space_group_name_H-M   'P 1'
#
loop_
_entity.id
_entity.type
_entity.pdbx_description
1 polymer ?
#
loop_
_entity_poly.entity_id
_entity_poly.type
_entity_poly.pdbx_seq_one_letter_code
_entity_poly.pdbx_strand_id
1 'polypeptide(L)'
;MFDVIIVGGGVSGLSAAIFTANAGLKTLVLNDGKSQITRVSSVQNIPGFPEGISGEEWIQRAKQQVEKFKGTLKDEKVVEVIKNDEGTFEVKTESETYQTKYLVIATNVNKDLLTPFGYEAVVNSYVPNNKAKSIPNIPFTGETSVENLYMAGLVTEIPSQVSVSLGQGAAVGIAVVSKEKGTPYMWHDL
;
A
#
# COMPACT_ATOMS: atom_id res chain seq x y z
N MET A 1 16.18 0.99 -10.89
CA MET A 1 15.40 -0.09 -10.26
C MET A 1 15.22 0.19 -8.77
N PHE A 2 14.03 -0.10 -8.25
CA PHE A 2 13.64 -0.09 -6.83
C PHE A 2 13.40 -1.52 -6.37
N ASP A 3 13.66 -1.83 -5.10
CA ASP A 3 13.35 -3.16 -4.56
C ASP A 3 11.83 -3.33 -4.46
N VAL A 4 11.15 -2.28 -3.97
CA VAL A 4 9.70 -2.23 -3.81
C VAL A 4 9.13 -0.92 -4.36
N ILE A 5 8.09 -1.00 -5.19
CA ILE A 5 7.23 0.14 -5.52
C ILE A 5 5.86 -0.07 -4.88
N ILE A 6 5.34 0.98 -4.26
CA ILE A 6 4.04 1.03 -3.61
C ILE A 6 3.20 2.07 -4.34
N VAL A 7 2.10 1.64 -4.94
CA VAL A 7 1.17 2.52 -5.66
C VAL A 7 0.04 2.91 -4.71
N GLY A 8 0.03 4.16 -4.29
CA GLY A 8 -0.93 4.75 -3.35
C GLY A 8 -0.27 5.25 -2.07
N GLY A 9 -0.21 6.58 -1.91
CA GLY A 9 0.30 7.25 -0.69
C GLY A 9 -0.75 7.44 0.40
N GLY A 10 -1.69 6.50 0.52
CA GLY A 10 -2.70 6.48 1.59
C GLY A 10 -2.23 5.72 2.82
N VAL A 11 -3.17 5.37 3.71
CA VAL A 11 -2.88 4.72 5.00
C VAL A 11 -2.14 3.39 4.84
N SER A 12 -2.68 2.46 4.03
CA SER A 12 -2.08 1.14 3.84
C SER A 12 -0.73 1.21 3.12
N GLY A 13 -0.63 2.06 2.10
CA GLY A 13 0.61 2.21 1.33
C GLY A 13 1.75 2.82 2.13
N LEU A 14 1.49 3.91 2.87
CA LEU A 14 2.52 4.50 3.75
C LEU A 14 2.91 3.55 4.87
N SER A 15 1.96 2.79 5.43
CA SER A 15 2.29 1.76 6.42
C SER A 15 3.20 0.68 5.84
N ALA A 16 2.91 0.16 4.65
CA ALA A 16 3.78 -0.81 3.99
C ALA A 16 5.18 -0.22 3.74
N ALA A 17 5.23 1.03 3.28
CA ALA A 17 6.47 1.75 2.97
C ALA A 17 7.37 1.93 4.18
N ILE A 18 6.79 2.21 5.36
CA ILE A 18 7.56 2.34 6.61
C ILE A 18 8.32 1.04 6.90
N PHE A 19 7.67 -0.11 6.79
CA PHE A 19 8.30 -1.41 7.06
C PHE A 19 9.35 -1.77 6.01
N THR A 20 9.07 -1.58 4.72
CA THR A 20 10.04 -1.91 3.66
C THR A 20 11.25 -0.99 3.69
N ALA A 21 11.05 0.32 3.91
CA ALA A 21 12.14 1.29 4.02
C ALA A 21 12.95 1.06 5.30
N ASN A 22 12.30 0.82 6.44
CA ASN A 22 12.97 0.48 7.71
C ASN A 22 13.88 -0.76 7.57
N ALA A 23 13.43 -1.76 6.80
CA ALA A 23 14.20 -2.96 6.54
C ALA A 23 15.39 -2.76 5.58
N GLY A 24 15.59 -1.56 5.05
CA GLY A 24 16.68 -1.19 4.15
C GLY A 24 16.38 -1.40 2.66
N LEU A 25 15.13 -1.74 2.30
CA LEU A 25 14.75 -1.89 0.89
C LEU A 25 14.63 -0.52 0.24
N LYS A 26 15.15 -0.39 -0.98
CA LYS A 26 14.99 0.78 -1.84
C LYS A 26 13.52 0.91 -2.25
N THR A 27 12.77 1.62 -1.41
CA THR A 27 11.31 1.75 -1.47
C THR A 27 10.91 3.05 -2.16
N LEU A 28 9.97 2.97 -3.11
CA LEU A 28 9.32 4.13 -3.73
C LEU A 28 7.82 4.07 -3.48
N VAL A 29 7.23 5.18 -3.05
CA VAL A 29 5.78 5.39 -3.00
C VAL A 29 5.38 6.36 -4.10
N LEU A 30 4.48 5.94 -4.97
CA LEU A 30 3.85 6.75 -6.01
C LEU A 30 2.44 7.15 -5.54
N ASN A 31 2.23 8.44 -5.37
CA ASN A 31 1.01 8.98 -4.77
C ASN A 31 0.26 9.92 -5.74
N ASP A 32 -1.04 9.70 -5.93
CA ASP A 32 -1.87 10.55 -6.79
C ASP A 32 -2.57 11.70 -6.02
N GLY A 33 -2.32 11.81 -4.71
CA GLY A 33 -2.92 12.84 -3.84
C GLY A 33 -4.38 12.60 -3.47
N LYS A 34 -4.99 11.45 -3.82
CA LYS A 34 -6.44 11.20 -3.64
C LYS A 34 -6.79 10.35 -2.42
N SER A 35 -5.90 10.26 -1.43
CA SER A 35 -6.19 9.54 -0.19
C SER A 35 -7.44 10.09 0.48
N GLN A 36 -8.43 9.24 0.79
CA GLN A 36 -9.72 9.69 1.34
C GLN A 36 -9.59 10.26 2.76
N ILE A 37 -8.56 9.84 3.52
CA ILE A 37 -8.37 10.25 4.91
C ILE A 37 -8.10 11.76 5.00
N THR A 38 -7.49 12.39 3.99
CA THR A 38 -7.16 13.83 4.03
C THR A 38 -8.38 14.72 4.18
N ARG A 39 -9.58 14.23 3.85
CA ARG A 39 -10.85 14.95 4.03
C ARG A 39 -11.42 14.85 5.45
N VAL A 40 -10.82 14.02 6.30
CA VAL A 40 -11.29 13.78 7.67
C VAL A 40 -10.62 14.78 8.61
N SER A 41 -11.41 15.69 9.18
CA SER A 41 -10.93 16.73 10.08
C SER A 41 -10.39 16.17 11.40
N SER A 42 -10.95 15.06 11.88
CA SER A 42 -10.49 14.40 13.10
C SER A 42 -10.77 12.90 13.05
N VAL A 43 -9.70 12.13 12.95
CA VAL A 43 -9.70 10.66 13.01
C VAL A 43 -9.56 10.26 14.48
N GLN A 44 -10.64 9.72 15.04
CA GLN A 44 -10.76 9.40 16.47
C GLN A 44 -10.50 7.91 16.78
N ASN A 45 -10.31 7.08 15.75
CA ASN A 45 -10.26 5.62 15.87
C ASN A 45 -8.85 5.04 15.59
N ILE A 46 -7.81 5.84 15.80
CA ILE A 46 -6.41 5.39 15.81
C ILE A 46 -5.90 5.46 17.26
N PRO A 47 -5.61 4.31 17.90
CA PRO A 47 -5.02 4.30 19.23
C PRO A 47 -3.72 5.13 19.29
N GLY A 48 -3.50 5.84 20.40
CA GLY A 48 -2.37 6.74 20.57
C GLY A 48 -2.66 8.21 20.26
N PHE A 49 -3.83 8.52 19.69
CA PHE A 49 -4.31 9.89 19.49
C PHE A 49 -5.59 10.13 20.33
N PRO A 50 -5.46 10.40 21.65
CA PRO A 50 -6.62 10.52 22.55
C PRO A 50 -7.59 11.64 22.16
N GLU A 51 -7.06 12.73 21.58
CA GLU A 51 -7.86 13.85 21.06
C GLU A 51 -8.20 13.70 19.56
N GLY A 52 -7.81 12.58 18.94
CA GLY A 52 -7.80 12.37 17.50
C GLY A 52 -6.68 13.10 16.77
N ILE A 53 -6.64 12.90 15.45
CA ILE A 53 -5.66 13.51 14.53
C ILE A 53 -6.32 13.81 13.20
N SER A 54 -6.03 14.95 12.55
CA SER A 54 -6.55 15.20 11.21
C SER A 54 -5.92 14.22 10.21
N GLY A 55 -6.65 13.86 9.16
CA GLY A 55 -6.11 12.93 8.17
C GLY A 55 -4.91 13.49 7.39
N GLU A 56 -4.88 14.81 7.15
CA GLU A 56 -3.73 15.49 6.54
C GLU A 56 -2.49 15.37 7.43
N GLU A 57 -2.63 15.67 8.72
CA GLU A 57 -1.53 15.57 9.69
C GLU A 57 -1.05 14.12 9.82
N TRP A 58 -1.96 13.15 9.83
CA TRP A 58 -1.60 11.74 9.87
C TRP A 58 -0.77 11.34 8.64
N ILE A 59 -1.20 11.73 7.43
CA ILE A 59 -0.46 11.47 6.18
C ILE A 59 0.92 12.12 6.21
N GLN A 60 1.01 13.38 6.64
CA GLN A 60 2.27 14.10 6.73
C GLN A 60 3.26 13.42 7.69
N ARG A 61 2.80 13.02 8.88
CA ARG A 61 3.64 12.29 9.85
C ARG A 61 4.10 10.93 9.31
N ALA A 62 3.22 10.20 8.63
CA ALA A 62 3.57 8.92 8.02
C ALA A 62 4.60 9.10 6.89
N LYS A 63 4.46 10.13 6.04
CA LYS A 63 5.47 10.49 5.02
C LYS A 63 6.85 10.76 5.65
N GLN A 64 6.89 11.54 6.73
CA GLN A 64 8.14 11.82 7.46
C GLN A 64 8.81 10.54 8.00
N GLN A 65 8.04 9.54 8.41
CA GLN A 65 8.59 8.24 8.84
C GLN A 65 9.19 7.46 7.67
N VAL A 66 8.54 7.46 6.50
CA VAL A 66 9.10 6.84 5.29
C VAL A 66 10.43 7.50 4.92
N GLU A 67 10.48 8.83 4.91
CA GLU A 67 11.70 9.61 4.59
C GLU A 67 12.81 9.40 5.62
N LYS A 68 12.47 9.31 6.92
CA LYS A 68 13.41 8.97 8.00
C LYS A 68 14.15 7.66 7.71
N PHE A 69 13.47 6.69 7.10
CA PHE A 69 14.04 5.41 6.69
C PHE A 69 14.54 5.41 5.23
N LYS A 70 14.80 6.59 4.65
CA LYS A 70 15.33 6.78 3.29
C LYS A 70 14.43 6.25 2.18
N GLY A 71 13.14 6.04 2.45
CA GLY A 71 12.15 5.76 1.42
C GLY A 71 11.93 6.99 0.54
N THR A 72 11.64 6.77 -0.74
CA THR A 72 11.38 7.84 -1.71
C THR A 72 9.87 8.04 -1.87
N LEU A 73 9.43 9.29 -1.87
CA LEU A 73 8.03 9.66 -2.10
C LEU A 73 7.96 10.52 -3.36
N LYS A 74 7.04 10.20 -4.27
CA LYS A 74 6.75 11.00 -5.47
C LYS A 74 5.25 11.16 -5.64
N ASP A 75 4.82 12.40 -5.89
CA ASP A 75 3.43 12.70 -6.21
C ASP A 75 3.21 12.53 -7.72
N GLU A 76 3.09 11.27 -8.15
CA GLU A 76 2.88 10.86 -9.53
C GLU A 76 1.77 9.81 -9.61
N LYS A 77 0.89 9.94 -10.60
CA LYS A 77 -0.18 9.00 -10.85
C LYS A 77 0.33 7.85 -11.73
N VAL A 78 0.19 6.63 -11.24
CA VAL A 78 0.44 5.41 -12.04
C VAL A 78 -0.72 5.19 -13.00
N VAL A 79 -0.39 4.94 -14.26
CA VAL A 79 -1.36 4.72 -15.36
C VAL A 79 -1.35 3.29 -15.85
N GLU A 80 -0.24 2.58 -15.72
CA GLU A 80 -0.10 1.20 -16.19
C GLU A 80 0.93 0.44 -15.35
N VAL A 81 0.69 -0.86 -15.19
CA VAL A 81 1.64 -1.80 -14.60
C VAL A 81 1.73 -3.01 -15.52
N ILE A 82 2.96 -3.41 -15.85
CA ILE A 82 3.25 -4.60 -16.66
C ILE A 82 4.19 -5.49 -15.86
N LYS A 83 3.88 -6.79 -15.77
CA LYS A 83 4.85 -7.78 -15.31
C LYS A 83 5.63 -8.28 -16.52
N ASN A 84 6.95 -8.14 -16.48
CA ASN A 84 7.82 -8.53 -17.59
C ASN A 84 8.37 -9.95 -17.41
N ASP A 85 8.90 -10.52 -18.49
CA ASP A 85 9.34 -11.93 -18.56
C ASP A 85 10.52 -12.23 -17.61
N GLU A 86 11.25 -11.18 -17.19
CA GLU A 86 12.34 -11.26 -16.22
C GLU A 86 11.85 -11.34 -14.75
N GLY A 87 10.53 -11.34 -14.53
CA GLY A 87 9.93 -11.48 -13.20
C GLY A 87 9.84 -10.19 -12.39
N THR A 88 10.07 -9.04 -13.01
CA THR A 88 9.94 -7.70 -12.40
C THR A 88 8.65 -7.01 -12.87
N PHE A 89 8.37 -5.82 -12.34
CA PHE A 89 7.27 -4.98 -12.77
C PHE A 89 7.80 -3.69 -13.36
N GLU A 90 7.28 -3.33 -14.53
CA GLU A 90 7.36 -1.98 -15.08
C GLU A 90 6.14 -1.19 -14.62
N VAL A 91 6.38 -0.05 -13.96
CA VAL A 91 5.35 0.83 -13.40
C VAL A 91 5.42 2.16 -14.13
N LYS A 92 4.43 2.43 -14.97
CA LYS A 92 4.38 3.66 -15.78
C LYS A 92 3.52 4.70 -15.09
N THR A 93 4.05 5.92 -15.03
CA THR A 93 3.32 7.10 -14.59
C THR A 93 3.06 8.02 -15.79
N GLU A 94 2.41 9.16 -15.55
CA GLU A 94 2.22 10.19 -16.58
C GLU A 94 3.56 10.86 -17.01
N SER A 95 4.63 10.73 -16.23
CA SER A 95 5.91 11.42 -16.42
C SER A 95 7.10 10.48 -16.64
N GLU A 96 7.18 9.39 -15.88
CA GLU A 96 8.33 8.48 -15.86
C GLU A 96 7.89 7.01 -15.81
N THR A 97 8.81 6.12 -16.19
CA THR A 97 8.67 4.68 -16.03
C THR A 97 9.68 4.16 -15.02
N TYR A 98 9.21 3.36 -14.07
CA TYR A 98 10.02 2.72 -13.04
C TYR A 98 10.01 1.22 -13.19
N GLN A 99 10.99 0.56 -12.57
CA GLN A 99 11.07 -0.90 -12.50
C GLN A 99 11.29 -1.37 -11.07
N THR A 100 10.64 -2.47 -10.71
CA THR A 100 10.74 -3.05 -9.37
C THR A 100 10.60 -4.56 -9.31
N LYS A 101 11.22 -5.18 -8.29
CA LYS A 101 11.04 -6.61 -8.00
C LYS A 101 9.70 -6.89 -7.33
N TYR A 102 9.29 -6.05 -6.37
CA TYR A 102 8.03 -6.19 -5.63
C TYR A 102 7.11 -5.01 -5.86
N LEU A 103 5.84 -5.30 -6.11
CA LEU A 103 4.82 -4.29 -6.31
C LEU A 103 3.72 -4.41 -5.27
N VAL A 104 3.38 -3.31 -4.62
CA VAL A 104 2.23 -3.22 -3.70
C VAL A 104 1.19 -2.28 -4.29
N ILE A 105 -0.01 -2.78 -4.54
CA ILE A 105 -1.16 -1.98 -4.97
C ILE A 105 -1.98 -1.59 -3.74
N ALA A 106 -1.95 -0.30 -3.39
CA ALA A 106 -2.62 0.31 -2.24
C ALA A 106 -3.54 1.47 -2.65
N THR A 107 -4.20 1.32 -3.80
CA THR A 107 -4.97 2.34 -4.54
C THR A 107 -6.40 2.56 -4.03
N ASN A 108 -6.68 2.20 -2.77
CA ASN A 108 -8.02 2.27 -2.19
C ASN A 108 -9.02 1.48 -3.07
N VAL A 109 -10.15 2.05 -3.50
CA VAL A 109 -11.14 1.34 -4.32
C VAL A 109 -10.80 1.23 -5.81
N ASN A 110 -9.75 1.93 -6.29
CA ASN A 110 -9.36 1.85 -7.70
C ASN A 110 -8.65 0.50 -7.97
N LYS A 111 -9.09 -0.19 -9.02
CA LYS A 111 -8.61 -1.53 -9.41
C LYS A 111 -8.12 -1.58 -10.85
N ASP A 112 -8.04 -0.45 -11.53
CA ASP A 112 -7.82 -0.42 -12.98
C ASP A 112 -6.48 -1.09 -13.30
N LEU A 113 -5.46 -0.84 -12.47
CA LEU A 113 -4.13 -1.45 -12.53
C LEU A 113 -4.11 -2.96 -12.29
N LEU A 114 -5.18 -3.56 -11.78
CA LEU A 114 -5.30 -4.99 -11.50
C LEU A 114 -5.94 -5.78 -12.64
N THR A 115 -6.63 -5.09 -13.55
CA THR A 115 -7.31 -5.71 -14.70
C THR A 115 -6.38 -6.56 -15.57
N PRO A 116 -5.14 -6.11 -15.90
CA PRO A 116 -4.22 -6.91 -16.72
C PRO A 116 -3.79 -8.24 -16.05
N PHE A 117 -3.97 -8.36 -14.73
CA PHE A 117 -3.62 -9.56 -13.97
C PHE A 117 -4.81 -10.51 -13.76
N GLY A 118 -5.97 -10.22 -14.36
CA GLY A 118 -7.14 -11.10 -14.33
C GLY A 118 -7.92 -11.09 -13.01
N TYR A 119 -7.73 -10.08 -12.15
CA TYR A 119 -8.51 -9.96 -10.92
C TYR A 119 -9.90 -9.39 -11.17
N GLU A 120 -10.91 -10.08 -10.64
CA GLU A 120 -12.29 -9.63 -10.67
C GLU A 120 -12.73 -9.09 -9.32
N ALA A 121 -13.50 -7.99 -9.35
CA ALA A 121 -13.95 -7.31 -8.16
C ALA A 121 -15.35 -7.77 -7.72
N VAL A 122 -15.49 -8.13 -6.46
CA VAL A 122 -16.77 -8.47 -5.82
C VAL A 122 -17.24 -7.33 -4.93
N VAL A 123 -18.51 -7.35 -4.52
CA VAL A 123 -19.02 -6.42 -3.49
C VAL A 123 -18.27 -6.69 -2.19
N ASN A 124 -17.71 -5.63 -1.57
CA ASN A 124 -17.09 -5.75 -0.27
C ASN A 124 -18.19 -5.81 0.81
N SER A 125 -18.41 -7.01 1.35
CA SER A 125 -19.46 -7.29 2.34
C SER A 125 -19.25 -6.55 3.67
N TYR A 126 -18.03 -6.09 3.96
CA TYR A 126 -17.70 -5.30 5.15
C TYR A 126 -17.99 -3.80 4.99
N VAL A 127 -18.37 -3.34 3.79
CA VAL A 127 -18.71 -1.94 3.53
C VAL A 127 -20.23 -1.78 3.42
N PRO A 128 -20.86 -0.98 4.30
CA PRO A 128 -22.31 -0.82 4.29
C PRO A 128 -22.88 -0.36 2.93
N ASN A 129 -24.09 -0.82 2.63
CA ASN A 129 -24.85 -0.47 1.43
C ASN A 129 -24.21 -0.90 0.11
N ASN A 130 -23.29 -1.88 0.11
CA ASN A 130 -22.65 -2.42 -1.10
C ASN A 130 -21.96 -1.34 -1.97
N LYS A 131 -21.51 -0.25 -1.33
CA LYS A 131 -20.97 0.94 -2.03
C LYS A 131 -19.53 0.76 -2.51
N ALA A 132 -18.82 -0.28 -2.05
CA ALA A 132 -17.46 -0.57 -2.44
C ALA A 132 -17.36 -1.97 -3.03
N LYS A 133 -16.45 -2.13 -3.99
CA LYS A 133 -16.02 -3.43 -4.48
C LYS A 133 -14.57 -3.67 -4.06
N SER A 134 -14.19 -4.91 -3.81
CA SER A 134 -12.84 -5.36 -3.41
C SER A 134 -12.41 -6.55 -4.26
N ILE A 135 -11.11 -6.83 -4.30
CA ILE A 135 -10.61 -8.13 -4.78
C ILE A 135 -10.75 -9.12 -3.61
N PRO A 136 -11.48 -10.23 -3.79
CA PRO A 136 -11.71 -11.21 -2.73
C PRO A 136 -10.48 -12.10 -2.52
N ASN A 137 -10.48 -12.86 -1.42
CA ASN A 137 -9.51 -13.92 -1.14
C ASN A 137 -8.03 -13.47 -1.08
N ILE A 138 -7.79 -12.18 -0.86
CA ILE A 138 -6.45 -11.68 -0.55
C ILE A 138 -6.22 -11.84 0.96
N PRO A 139 -5.18 -12.56 1.40
CA PRO A 139 -4.88 -12.70 2.83
C PRO A 139 -4.51 -11.34 3.44
N PHE A 140 -4.50 -11.27 4.78
CA PHE A 140 -4.13 -10.02 5.46
C PHE A 140 -2.67 -9.60 5.20
N THR A 141 -1.80 -10.55 4.85
CA THR A 141 -0.42 -10.35 4.39
C THR A 141 -0.32 -9.89 2.93
N GLY A 142 -1.45 -9.85 2.21
CA GLY A 142 -1.64 -9.20 0.92
C GLY A 142 -1.05 -9.92 -0.29
N GLU A 143 -0.49 -11.12 -0.14
CA GLU A 143 0.01 -11.92 -1.26
C GLU A 143 -1.10 -12.16 -2.28
N THR A 144 -0.73 -12.11 -3.55
CA THR A 144 -1.64 -12.41 -4.65
C THR A 144 -1.20 -13.66 -5.39
N SER A 145 -2.00 -14.14 -6.36
CA SER A 145 -1.60 -15.27 -7.21
C SER A 145 -0.47 -14.90 -8.18
N VAL A 146 -0.24 -13.60 -8.43
CA VAL A 146 0.87 -13.11 -9.23
C VAL A 146 2.08 -12.95 -8.32
N GLU A 147 3.14 -13.71 -8.62
CA GLU A 147 4.36 -13.64 -7.82
C GLU A 147 4.88 -12.20 -7.69
N ASN A 148 5.22 -11.81 -6.46
CA ASN A 148 5.76 -10.49 -6.09
C ASN A 148 4.79 -9.31 -6.24
N LEU A 149 3.53 -9.58 -6.60
CA LEU A 149 2.44 -8.61 -6.51
C LEU A 149 1.72 -8.79 -5.17
N TYR A 150 1.53 -7.69 -4.45
CA TYR A 150 0.80 -7.60 -3.20
C TYR A 150 -0.31 -6.54 -3.31
N MET A 151 -1.34 -6.68 -2.48
CA MET A 151 -2.43 -5.71 -2.37
C MET A 151 -2.65 -5.31 -0.91
N ALA A 152 -2.96 -4.04 -0.65
CA ALA A 152 -3.16 -3.52 0.70
C ALA A 152 -4.28 -2.48 0.78
N GLY A 153 -5.06 -2.51 1.86
CA GLY A 153 -6.16 -1.59 2.09
C GLY A 153 -7.44 -2.00 1.36
N LEU A 154 -8.29 -1.02 1.11
CA LEU A 154 -9.65 -1.19 0.55
C LEU A 154 -9.72 -1.75 -0.88
N VAL A 155 -8.58 -1.93 -1.54
CA VAL A 155 -8.54 -2.70 -2.79
C VAL A 155 -8.85 -4.17 -2.53
N THR A 156 -8.55 -4.65 -1.31
CA THR A 156 -8.84 -5.99 -0.77
C THR A 156 -10.13 -5.99 0.06
N GLU A 157 -10.69 -7.18 0.34
CA GLU A 157 -11.95 -7.34 1.07
C GLU A 157 -11.77 -7.22 2.59
N ILE A 158 -11.51 -6.01 3.06
CA ILE A 158 -11.40 -5.67 4.49
C ILE A 158 -12.41 -4.59 4.92
N PRO A 159 -12.74 -4.47 6.22
CA PRO A 159 -13.53 -3.38 6.75
C PRO A 159 -12.91 -1.99 6.47
N SER A 160 -13.75 -1.03 6.08
CA SER A 160 -13.33 0.34 5.79
C SER A 160 -13.04 1.13 7.06
N GLN A 161 -11.84 0.97 7.61
CA GLN A 161 -11.34 1.72 8.76
C GLN A 161 -9.84 2.02 8.62
N VAL A 162 -9.42 3.15 9.21
CA VAL A 162 -8.01 3.61 9.17
C VAL A 162 -7.10 2.58 9.85
N SER A 163 -7.41 2.17 11.07
CA SER A 163 -6.60 1.21 11.84
C SER A 163 -6.53 -0.18 11.18
N VAL A 164 -7.55 -0.59 10.44
CA VAL A 164 -7.54 -1.85 9.69
C VAL A 164 -6.60 -1.74 8.47
N SER A 165 -6.71 -0.65 7.71
CA SER A 165 -5.83 -0.40 6.55
C SER A 165 -4.37 -0.23 6.98
N LEU A 166 -4.15 0.41 8.13
CA LEU A 166 -2.84 0.57 8.77
C LEU A 166 -2.25 -0.81 9.11
N GLY A 167 -2.98 -1.65 9.84
CA GLY A 167 -2.52 -2.99 10.20
C GLY A 167 -2.22 -3.87 8.99
N GLN A 168 -3.08 -3.84 7.97
CA GLN A 168 -2.85 -4.63 6.76
C GLN A 168 -1.62 -4.12 5.98
N GLY A 169 -1.45 -2.80 5.86
CA GLY A 169 -0.26 -2.22 5.24
C GLY A 169 1.03 -2.67 5.93
N ALA A 170 1.06 -2.68 7.26
CA ALA A 170 2.18 -3.22 8.03
C ALA A 170 2.43 -4.71 7.73
N ALA A 171 1.38 -5.54 7.75
CA ALA A 171 1.49 -6.96 7.43
C ALA A 171 2.04 -7.22 6.02
N VAL A 172 1.61 -6.42 5.04
CA VAL A 172 2.11 -6.48 3.66
C VAL A 172 3.58 -6.08 3.57
N GLY A 173 3.96 -4.98 4.23
CA GLY A 173 5.37 -4.57 4.29
C GLY A 173 6.27 -5.66 4.89
N ILE A 174 5.83 -6.29 5.98
CA ILE A 174 6.53 -7.42 6.62
C ILE A 174 6.61 -8.62 5.68
N ALA A 175 5.54 -8.96 4.96
CA ALA A 175 5.52 -10.07 4.02
C ALA A 175 6.53 -9.87 2.88
N VAL A 176 6.56 -8.66 2.29
CA VAL A 176 7.54 -8.29 1.26
C VAL A 176 8.97 -8.43 1.79
N VAL A 177 9.26 -7.87 2.97
CA VAL A 177 10.61 -7.94 3.57
C VAL A 177 11.00 -9.38 3.90
N SER A 178 10.06 -10.17 4.44
CA SER A 178 10.32 -11.58 4.77
C SER A 178 10.65 -12.38 3.50
N LYS A 179 9.93 -12.12 2.41
CA LYS A 179 10.19 -12.74 1.12
C LYS A 179 11.55 -12.34 0.55
N GLU A 180 11.93 -11.07 0.64
CA GLU A 180 13.24 -10.60 0.16
C GLU A 180 14.40 -11.18 0.98
N LYS A 181 14.25 -11.26 2.30
CA LYS A 181 15.30 -11.81 3.19
C LYS A 181 15.36 -13.33 3.21
N GLY A 182 14.35 -14.01 2.67
CA GLY A 182 14.24 -15.48 2.70
C GLY A 182 13.98 -16.07 4.09
N THR A 183 13.59 -15.24 5.06
CA THR A 183 13.31 -15.63 6.46
C THR A 183 12.24 -14.71 7.04
N PRO A 184 11.43 -15.15 8.02
CA PRO A 184 10.48 -14.27 8.71
C PRO A 184 11.16 -12.99 9.20
N TYR A 185 10.60 -11.84 8.80
CA TYR A 185 11.06 -10.53 9.26
C TYR A 185 10.31 -10.12 10.53
N MET A 186 11.07 -9.66 11.51
CA MET A 186 10.53 -9.06 12.71
C MET A 186 11.30 -7.76 12.98
N TRP A 187 10.56 -6.67 13.17
CA TRP A 187 11.13 -5.42 13.64
C TRP A 187 10.89 -5.35 15.14
N HIS A 188 11.98 -5.46 15.91
CA HIS A 188 11.98 -5.13 17.33
C HIS A 188 12.44 -3.68 17.49
N ASP A 189 11.70 -2.93 18.32
CA ASP A 189 12.17 -1.62 18.77
C ASP A 189 13.40 -1.77 19.67
N LEU A 190 14.23 -0.73 19.71
CA LEU A 190 15.45 -0.65 20.53
C LEU A 190 15.15 -0.57 22.03
#